data_AF-A0A197SX14-F1
#
_entry.id   AF-A0A197SX14-F1
#
_cell.length_a   1.000
_cell.length_b   1.000
_cell.length_c   1.000
_cell.angle_alpha   90.00
_cell.angle_beta   90.00
_cell.angle_gamma   90.00
#
_symmetry.space_group_name_H-M   'P 1'
#
loop_
_entity.id
_entity.type
_entity.pdbx_description
1 polymer ?
#
loop_
_entity_poly.entity_id
_entity_poly.type
_entity_poly.pdbx_seq_one_letter_code
_entity_poly.pdbx_strand_id
1 'polypeptide(L)'
;MAAPKKGRRPAGAQGRPGRTLVLFLIAMVALAGGMFASGHNTPRLGIDLAGGTSITLKAKAEPGQEKAINKANMDTAVSIMNRRVNGLGVSEAEVQTQGDRNIIVNIPKGTNSEQARQQVGTTAKLYFRPVLTVAAGTPAKPQPSTTPSPSASKGADKNGDKNKPSSTPSAKPSAKSTPQGRALTDALKADGKPSPKTTPPATPKPGTTPGTTPPPANDAAAVAKLQKDFEALDCSTKESRAKAAFASKATDTIAACSQTGDAKYILGPAEIEGTDVKKAKAVIDQQRGMWIVQMDFTGKGSKKFQSITGKLSKQQSPQNQFAIALDNQVVSAPSVSQTLSGSAEISGSFNQRSATDLANVLSYGALPLSFEEQSVTTVTAALGADQLHAGLIAGAIGLALVIIYLVLYYRGLALVAILSLVVSAVLTYVIMALLGPAINFALNLPAVCGAIVAIGITADSFIVYFERIRDEIREGRTLRPAVERAWPRARRTIMVSDFVSFLAAAVLFIVTVGKVQGFAFTLGLTTLLDIVVVFLFTKPVMTLLARKKFFASGHPWSGLDPKRLGAKPPLRRARRTSSAPTDPKEA
;
A
#
# COMPACT_ATOMS: atom_id res chain seq x y z
N MET A 1 39.15 -11.56 54.07
CA MET A 1 39.23 -10.30 53.30
C MET A 1 38.91 -10.62 51.83
N ALA A 2 38.05 -9.86 51.15
CA ALA A 2 37.69 -10.13 49.75
C ALA A 2 38.48 -9.23 48.80
N ALA A 3 39.18 -9.82 47.82
CA ALA A 3 39.95 -9.05 46.84
C ALA A 3 39.04 -8.36 45.80
N PRO A 4 39.22 -7.05 45.51
CA PRO A 4 38.37 -6.35 44.56
C PRO A 4 38.65 -6.79 43.12
N LYS A 5 37.65 -7.36 42.43
CA LYS A 5 37.80 -7.81 41.04
C LYS A 5 38.11 -6.63 40.09
N LYS A 6 39.28 -6.66 39.45
CA LYS A 6 39.62 -5.86 38.26
C LYS A 6 38.51 -5.97 37.22
N GLY A 7 37.96 -4.84 36.75
CA GLY A 7 36.87 -4.88 35.77
C GLY A 7 36.39 -3.55 35.17
N ARG A 8 37.01 -2.40 35.51
CA ARG A 8 36.59 -1.10 34.97
C ARG A 8 37.03 -0.99 33.50
N ARG A 9 36.17 -1.43 32.57
CA ARG A 9 36.36 -1.26 31.11
C ARG A 9 36.74 0.19 30.81
N PRO A 10 37.78 0.48 30.00
CA PRO A 10 38.17 1.84 29.70
C PRO A 10 37.03 2.57 28.96
N ALA A 11 36.52 3.63 29.58
CA ALA A 11 35.48 4.49 29.03
C ALA A 11 36.06 5.41 27.92
N GLY A 12 36.54 4.78 26.84
CA GLY A 12 37.41 5.41 25.85
C GLY A 12 37.57 4.59 24.57
N ALA A 13 36.57 3.79 24.19
CA ALA A 13 36.49 3.22 22.84
C ALA A 13 36.26 4.35 21.83
N GLN A 14 37.34 5.00 21.40
CA GLN A 14 37.32 6.22 20.58
C GLN A 14 36.93 5.89 19.14
N GLY A 15 35.64 5.65 18.93
CA GLY A 15 35.05 5.16 17.69
C GLY A 15 35.51 5.97 16.48
N ARG A 16 36.14 5.29 15.50
CA ARG A 16 36.75 5.90 14.31
C ARG A 16 35.67 6.67 13.52
N PRO A 17 35.65 8.03 13.54
CA PRO A 17 34.50 8.80 13.03
C PRO A 17 34.34 8.70 11.51
N GLY A 18 35.43 8.42 10.78
CA GLY A 18 35.36 8.09 9.35
C GLY A 18 34.60 6.78 9.08
N ARG A 19 34.74 5.74 9.92
CA ARG A 19 34.04 4.46 9.72
C ARG A 19 32.54 4.60 9.94
N THR A 20 32.11 5.38 10.94
CA THR A 20 30.67 5.65 11.15
C THR A 20 30.06 6.43 9.99
N LEU A 21 30.77 7.44 9.46
CA LEU A 21 30.31 8.19 8.28
C LEU A 21 30.27 7.36 7.00
N VAL A 22 31.28 6.51 6.76
CA VAL A 22 31.28 5.60 5.60
C VAL A 22 30.13 4.60 5.69
N LEU A 23 29.87 4.00 6.86
CA LEU A 23 28.75 3.09 7.05
C LEU A 23 27.39 3.80 6.89
N PHE A 24 27.26 5.02 7.41
CA PHE A 24 26.06 5.84 7.23
C PHE A 24 25.82 6.21 5.75
N LEU A 25 26.87 6.62 5.03
CA LEU A 25 26.80 6.94 3.61
C LEU A 25 26.46 5.70 2.77
N ILE A 26 27.06 4.54 3.07
CA ILE A 26 26.69 3.27 2.43
C ILE A 26 25.20 2.94 2.67
N ALA A 27 24.69 3.09 3.89
CA ALA A 27 23.27 2.87 4.18
C ALA A 27 22.36 3.87 3.44
N MET A 28 22.74 5.14 3.37
CA MET A 28 22.01 6.19 2.64
C MET A 28 21.98 5.92 1.13
N VAL A 29 23.10 5.49 0.54
CA VAL A 29 23.21 5.08 -0.87
C VAL A 29 22.46 3.78 -1.14
N ALA A 30 22.44 2.82 -0.21
CA ALA A 30 21.66 1.60 -0.34
C ALA A 30 20.14 1.87 -0.32
N LEU A 31 19.67 2.78 0.54
CA LEU A 31 18.28 3.23 0.55
C LEU A 31 17.91 3.99 -0.74
N ALA A 32 18.73 4.94 -1.18
CA ALA A 32 18.51 5.66 -2.42
C ALA A 32 18.55 4.73 -3.65
N GLY A 33 19.50 3.78 -3.69
CA GLY A 33 19.58 2.74 -4.71
C GLY A 33 18.36 1.82 -4.71
N GLY A 34 17.83 1.46 -3.53
CA GLY A 34 16.57 0.74 -3.39
C GLY A 34 15.37 1.51 -3.93
N MET A 35 15.31 2.82 -3.67
CA MET A 35 14.27 3.71 -4.22
C MET A 35 14.30 3.69 -5.76
N PHE A 36 15.46 3.94 -6.38
CA PHE A 36 15.61 3.87 -7.84
C PHE A 36 15.34 2.48 -8.42
N ALA A 37 15.82 1.41 -7.77
CA ALA A 37 15.60 0.04 -8.20
C ALA A 37 14.12 -0.40 -8.10
N SER A 38 13.35 0.20 -7.18
CA SER A 38 11.90 -0.03 -7.08
C SER A 38 11.08 0.72 -8.12
N GLY A 39 11.66 1.68 -8.85
CA GLY A 39 10.95 2.61 -9.74
C GLY A 39 10.17 3.74 -9.04
N HIS A 40 9.97 3.64 -7.72
CA HIS A 40 9.17 4.60 -6.94
C HIS A 40 10.04 5.81 -6.52
N ASN A 41 10.42 6.65 -7.50
CA ASN A 41 11.32 7.80 -7.30
C ASN A 41 10.68 9.00 -6.57
N THR A 42 9.38 8.96 -6.34
CA THR A 42 8.59 10.04 -5.72
C THR A 42 7.67 9.44 -4.63
N PRO A 43 7.54 10.08 -3.45
CA PRO A 43 6.52 9.70 -2.48
C PRO A 43 5.12 9.65 -3.10
N ARG A 44 4.36 8.57 -2.84
CA ARG A 44 2.96 8.44 -3.29
C ARG A 44 2.14 9.58 -2.68
N LEU A 45 1.52 10.40 -3.52
CA LEU A 45 0.73 11.55 -3.07
C LEU A 45 -0.64 11.07 -2.55
N GLY A 46 -1.05 11.61 -1.40
CA GLY A 46 -2.38 11.42 -0.85
C GLY A 46 -3.45 12.14 -1.66
N ILE A 47 -4.69 11.68 -1.49
CA ILE A 47 -5.86 12.18 -2.23
C ILE A 47 -6.12 13.69 -2.05
N ASP A 48 -5.63 14.27 -0.95
CA ASP A 48 -5.68 15.71 -0.68
C ASP A 48 -4.78 16.53 -1.61
N LEU A 49 -3.74 15.91 -2.19
CA LEU A 49 -2.76 16.55 -3.07
C LEU A 49 -3.00 16.16 -4.54
N ALA A 50 -3.34 14.90 -4.79
CA ALA A 50 -3.62 14.37 -6.13
C ALA A 50 -5.07 14.61 -6.61
N GLY A 51 -6.01 14.83 -5.68
CA GLY A 51 -7.44 14.94 -5.94
C GLY A 51 -8.15 13.58 -6.08
N GLY A 52 -9.43 13.54 -5.68
CA GLY A 52 -10.25 12.32 -5.68
C GLY A 52 -11.37 12.35 -4.64
N THR A 53 -12.02 11.21 -4.41
CA THR A 53 -13.03 11.00 -3.36
C THR A 53 -12.53 10.03 -2.30
N SER A 54 -12.50 10.46 -1.04
CA SER A 54 -12.22 9.65 0.15
C SER A 54 -13.52 9.29 0.85
N ILE A 55 -13.71 8.02 1.18
CA ILE A 55 -14.89 7.48 1.85
C ILE A 55 -14.43 6.81 3.15
N THR A 56 -15.00 7.20 4.29
CA THR A 56 -14.78 6.51 5.58
C THR A 56 -15.98 5.63 5.88
N LEU A 57 -15.76 4.31 5.89
CA LEU A 57 -16.76 3.29 6.21
C LEU A 57 -16.57 2.77 7.62
N LYS A 58 -17.65 2.59 8.38
CA LYS A 58 -17.62 2.01 9.72
C LYS A 58 -18.34 0.66 9.75
N ALA A 59 -17.64 -0.35 10.25
CA ALA A 59 -18.18 -1.69 10.45
C ALA A 59 -19.22 -1.70 11.59
N LYS A 60 -20.40 -2.24 11.30
CA LYS A 60 -21.45 -2.59 12.27
C LYS A 60 -21.63 -4.11 12.29
N ALA A 61 -21.43 -4.71 13.45
CA ALA A 61 -21.76 -6.12 13.67
C ALA A 61 -23.28 -6.35 13.60
N GLU A 62 -23.68 -7.51 13.09
CA GLU A 62 -25.05 -7.99 13.27
C GLU A 62 -25.38 -8.20 14.77
N PRO A 63 -26.65 -8.04 15.19
CA PRO A 63 -27.06 -8.22 16.58
C PRO A 63 -26.62 -9.58 17.14
N GLY A 64 -25.90 -9.55 18.27
CA GLY A 64 -25.35 -10.74 18.93
C GLY A 64 -23.98 -11.22 18.39
N GLN A 65 -23.44 -10.63 17.33
CA GLN A 65 -22.15 -11.01 16.73
C GLN A 65 -21.03 -9.96 16.90
N GLU A 66 -20.96 -9.24 18.03
CA GLU A 66 -19.95 -8.16 18.22
C GLU A 66 -18.49 -8.61 18.01
N LYS A 67 -18.18 -9.89 18.31
CA LYS A 67 -16.86 -10.50 18.07
C LYS A 67 -16.49 -10.65 16.57
N ALA A 68 -17.43 -10.38 15.66
CA ALA A 68 -17.16 -10.27 14.23
C ALA A 68 -16.30 -9.05 13.88
N ILE A 69 -16.28 -8.01 14.73
CA ILE A 69 -15.36 -6.87 14.58
C ILE A 69 -14.00 -7.29 15.16
N ASN A 70 -13.16 -7.85 14.29
CA ASN A 70 -11.80 -8.28 14.61
C ASN A 70 -10.87 -8.09 13.39
N LYS A 71 -9.56 -8.11 13.62
CA LYS A 71 -8.57 -7.81 12.57
C LYS A 71 -8.70 -8.70 11.33
N ALA A 72 -8.90 -10.01 11.47
CA ALA A 72 -8.99 -10.91 10.33
C ALA A 72 -10.21 -10.60 9.44
N ASN A 73 -11.35 -10.27 10.05
CA ASN A 73 -12.56 -9.88 9.32
C ASN A 73 -12.43 -8.50 8.67
N MET A 74 -11.77 -7.54 9.34
CA MET A 74 -11.50 -6.21 8.78
C MET A 74 -10.50 -6.26 7.61
N ASP A 75 -9.42 -7.04 7.75
CA ASP A 75 -8.44 -7.28 6.67
C ASP A 75 -9.12 -8.00 5.48
N THR A 76 -10.05 -8.93 5.74
CA THR A 76 -10.85 -9.60 4.71
C THR A 76 -11.77 -8.62 3.99
N ALA A 77 -12.49 -7.75 4.71
CA ALA A 77 -13.35 -6.73 4.13
C ALA A 77 -12.54 -5.73 3.27
N VAL A 78 -11.36 -5.32 3.73
CA VAL A 78 -10.39 -4.54 2.94
C VAL A 78 -10.02 -5.26 1.64
N SER A 79 -9.77 -6.58 1.67
CA SER A 79 -9.45 -7.33 0.45
C SER A 79 -10.59 -7.35 -0.57
N ILE A 80 -11.84 -7.42 -0.10
CA ILE A 80 -13.06 -7.39 -0.94
C ILE A 80 -13.27 -6.00 -1.53
N MET A 81 -13.21 -4.95 -0.71
CA MET A 81 -13.35 -3.56 -1.16
C MET A 81 -12.25 -3.20 -2.17
N ASN A 82 -10.99 -3.56 -1.89
CA ASN A 82 -9.86 -3.34 -2.82
C ASN A 82 -10.12 -4.04 -4.17
N ARG A 83 -10.57 -5.30 -4.15
CA ARG A 83 -10.91 -6.07 -5.36
C ARG A 83 -12.03 -5.43 -6.19
N ARG A 84 -13.04 -4.84 -5.54
CA ARG A 84 -14.14 -4.09 -6.19
C ARG A 84 -13.68 -2.78 -6.82
N VAL A 85 -12.91 -1.97 -6.09
CA VAL A 85 -12.46 -0.66 -6.60
C VAL A 85 -11.50 -0.84 -7.80
N ASN A 86 -10.59 -1.82 -7.75
CA ASN A 86 -9.79 -2.21 -8.93
C ASN A 86 -10.68 -2.69 -10.10
N GLY A 87 -11.80 -3.36 -9.82
CA GLY A 87 -12.73 -3.86 -10.83
C GLY A 87 -13.46 -2.77 -11.62
N LEU A 88 -13.59 -1.58 -11.06
CA LEU A 88 -14.07 -0.38 -11.75
C LEU A 88 -12.98 0.30 -12.61
N GLY A 89 -11.79 -0.28 -12.73
CA GLY A 89 -10.65 0.30 -13.46
C GLY A 89 -9.86 1.35 -12.67
N VAL A 90 -9.97 1.34 -11.33
CA VAL A 90 -9.24 2.29 -10.47
C VAL A 90 -7.90 1.67 -10.00
N SER A 91 -6.93 1.62 -10.90
CA SER A 91 -5.66 0.90 -10.67
C SER A 91 -4.75 1.52 -9.59
N GLU A 92 -5.09 2.68 -9.02
CA GLU A 92 -4.35 3.37 -7.94
C GLU A 92 -5.15 3.58 -6.64
N ALA A 93 -6.31 2.93 -6.48
CA ALA A 93 -7.09 3.03 -5.25
C ALA A 93 -6.32 2.54 -4.01
N GLU A 94 -6.70 3.07 -2.86
CA GLU A 94 -6.13 2.72 -1.56
C GLU A 94 -7.28 2.37 -0.61
N VAL A 95 -7.22 1.17 -0.03
CA VAL A 95 -8.21 0.64 0.92
C VAL A 95 -7.45 0.18 2.15
N GLN A 96 -7.71 0.79 3.31
CA GLN A 96 -6.99 0.50 4.56
C GLN A 96 -7.92 0.42 5.77
N THR A 97 -7.66 -0.52 6.67
CA THR A 97 -8.28 -0.57 8.01
C THR A 97 -7.80 0.61 8.86
N GLN A 98 -8.69 1.22 9.63
CA GLN A 98 -8.36 2.31 10.55
C GLN A 98 -8.97 2.06 11.93
N GLY A 99 -8.10 1.99 12.95
CA GLY A 99 -8.45 1.43 14.25
C GLY A 99 -9.04 0.03 14.11
N ASP A 100 -9.92 -0.35 15.02
CA ASP A 100 -10.54 -1.69 15.02
C ASP A 100 -11.81 -1.77 14.14
N ARG A 101 -12.38 -0.63 13.73
CA ARG A 101 -13.78 -0.57 13.22
C ARG A 101 -13.98 0.18 11.92
N ASN A 102 -13.02 0.98 11.45
CA ASN A 102 -13.20 1.79 10.24
C ASN A 102 -12.38 1.24 9.07
N ILE A 103 -12.80 1.56 7.85
CA ILE A 103 -12.04 1.37 6.61
C ILE A 103 -12.07 2.70 5.85
N ILE A 104 -10.90 3.22 5.48
CA ILE A 104 -10.81 4.32 4.50
C ILE A 104 -10.69 3.71 3.11
N VAL A 105 -11.45 4.28 2.16
CA VAL A 105 -11.33 4.00 0.73
C VAL A 105 -11.07 5.32 -0.01
N ASN A 106 -9.86 5.46 -0.53
CA ASN A 106 -9.40 6.60 -1.32
C ASN A 106 -9.44 6.25 -2.81
N ILE A 107 -10.25 6.99 -3.58
CA ILE A 107 -10.47 6.80 -5.02
C ILE A 107 -9.91 8.02 -5.76
N PRO A 108 -8.78 7.90 -6.49
CA PRO A 108 -8.17 9.02 -7.20
C PRO A 108 -9.08 9.59 -8.31
N LYS A 109 -8.82 10.85 -8.68
CA LYS A 109 -9.54 11.58 -9.74
C LYS A 109 -9.52 10.82 -11.07
N GLY A 110 -10.67 10.81 -11.76
CA GLY A 110 -10.80 10.31 -13.15
C GLY A 110 -11.79 9.15 -13.31
N THR A 111 -12.20 8.52 -12.21
CA THR A 111 -13.23 7.47 -12.22
C THR A 111 -14.60 8.00 -11.80
N ASN A 112 -15.68 7.29 -12.16
CA ASN A 112 -17.01 7.48 -11.58
C ASN A 112 -17.01 7.17 -10.08
N SER A 113 -16.64 8.15 -9.25
CA SER A 113 -16.57 8.01 -7.79
C SER A 113 -17.93 7.70 -7.15
N GLU A 114 -19.05 8.06 -7.78
CA GLU A 114 -20.39 7.66 -7.32
C GLU A 114 -20.67 6.17 -7.53
N GLN A 115 -20.29 5.61 -8.68
CA GLN A 115 -20.41 4.16 -8.92
C GLN A 115 -19.49 3.37 -8.00
N ALA A 116 -18.27 3.89 -7.77
CA ALA A 116 -17.35 3.33 -6.78
C ALA A 116 -17.95 3.38 -5.37
N ARG A 117 -18.50 4.51 -4.93
CA ARG A 117 -19.17 4.63 -3.62
C ARG A 117 -20.27 3.58 -3.44
N GLN A 118 -21.18 3.45 -4.41
CA GLN A 118 -22.26 2.47 -4.39
C GLN A 118 -21.76 1.01 -4.34
N GLN A 119 -20.67 0.69 -5.04
CA GLN A 119 -20.10 -0.66 -5.04
C GLN A 119 -19.21 -0.97 -3.83
N VAL A 120 -18.66 0.04 -3.14
CA VAL A 120 -17.83 -0.16 -1.94
C VAL A 120 -18.70 -0.21 -0.68
N GLY A 121 -19.75 0.59 -0.60
CA GLY A 121 -20.68 0.60 0.54
C GLY A 121 -21.67 -0.58 0.60
N THR A 122 -21.81 -1.36 -0.48
CA THR A 122 -22.68 -2.55 -0.52
C THR A 122 -21.99 -3.80 0.03
N THR A 123 -22.73 -4.76 0.57
CA THR A 123 -22.16 -6.03 1.08
C THR A 123 -21.69 -6.97 -0.04
N ALA A 124 -20.76 -7.87 0.29
CA ALA A 124 -20.35 -8.99 -0.57
C ALA A 124 -21.53 -9.95 -0.78
N LYS A 125 -21.72 -10.45 -2.01
CA LYS A 125 -22.73 -11.45 -2.32
C LYS A 125 -22.10 -12.76 -2.78
N LEU A 126 -22.24 -13.79 -1.97
CA LEU A 126 -21.92 -15.16 -2.37
C LEU A 126 -23.12 -15.80 -3.06
N TYR A 127 -22.86 -16.47 -4.18
CA TYR A 127 -23.83 -17.24 -4.94
C TYR A 127 -23.27 -18.63 -5.27
N PHE A 128 -24.12 -19.65 -5.18
CA PHE A 128 -23.82 -20.98 -5.70
C PHE A 128 -24.61 -21.16 -7.00
N ARG A 129 -23.88 -21.39 -8.11
CA ARG A 129 -24.43 -21.47 -9.46
C ARG A 129 -24.01 -22.80 -10.11
N PRO A 130 -24.90 -23.51 -10.82
CA PRO A 130 -24.49 -24.71 -11.57
C PRO A 130 -23.57 -24.30 -12.73
N VAL A 131 -22.51 -25.07 -12.97
CA VAL A 131 -21.64 -24.87 -14.14
C VAL A 131 -22.35 -25.43 -15.37
N LEU A 132 -22.42 -24.66 -16.45
CA LEU A 132 -22.96 -25.10 -17.74
C LEU A 132 -21.84 -25.48 -18.71
N THR A 133 -20.77 -24.68 -18.74
CA THR A 133 -19.54 -24.94 -19.50
C THR A 133 -18.30 -24.46 -18.73
N VAL A 134 -17.13 -24.99 -19.07
CA VAL A 134 -15.83 -24.52 -18.60
C VAL A 134 -14.84 -24.52 -19.77
N ALA A 135 -13.93 -23.55 -19.79
CA ALA A 135 -12.82 -23.46 -20.74
C ALA A 135 -11.57 -22.88 -20.05
N ALA A 136 -10.42 -22.97 -20.73
CA ALA A 136 -9.20 -22.27 -20.31
C ALA A 136 -9.46 -20.75 -20.21
N GLY A 137 -8.87 -20.10 -19.22
CA GLY A 137 -9.15 -18.70 -18.90
C GLY A 137 -8.69 -17.70 -19.95
N THR A 138 -7.66 -18.03 -20.73
CA THR A 138 -7.25 -17.25 -21.91
C THR A 138 -8.14 -17.58 -23.13
N PRO A 139 -8.42 -16.61 -24.02
CA PRO A 139 -9.12 -16.90 -25.27
C PRO A 139 -8.30 -17.86 -26.14
N ALA A 140 -8.97 -18.86 -26.72
CA ALA A 140 -8.33 -19.73 -27.68
C ALA A 140 -7.93 -18.93 -28.92
N LYS A 141 -6.61 -18.72 -29.11
CA LYS A 141 -6.09 -18.09 -30.33
C LYS A 141 -6.54 -18.95 -31.52
N PRO A 142 -7.18 -18.37 -32.56
CA PRO A 142 -7.67 -19.15 -33.69
C PRO A 142 -6.49 -19.84 -34.39
N GLN A 143 -6.43 -21.16 -34.24
CA GLN A 143 -5.44 -21.99 -34.90
C GLN A 143 -5.82 -22.11 -36.37
N PRO A 144 -4.92 -21.81 -37.34
CA PRO A 144 -5.22 -21.97 -38.76
C PRO A 144 -5.63 -23.41 -39.05
N SER A 145 -6.82 -23.61 -39.61
CA SER A 145 -7.30 -24.92 -40.03
C SER A 145 -6.45 -25.44 -41.19
N THR A 146 -5.74 -26.55 -40.96
CA THR A 146 -4.89 -27.18 -41.98
C THR A 146 -5.74 -27.79 -43.10
N THR A 147 -5.76 -27.14 -44.26
CA THR A 147 -6.31 -27.73 -45.49
C THR A 147 -5.56 -29.02 -45.82
N PRO A 148 -6.24 -30.13 -46.16
CA PRO A 148 -5.56 -31.35 -46.57
C PRO A 148 -4.90 -31.16 -47.95
N SER A 149 -3.58 -31.35 -48.00
CA SER A 149 -2.81 -31.41 -49.26
C SER A 149 -2.58 -32.88 -49.64
N PRO A 150 -2.74 -33.29 -50.93
CA PRO A 150 -2.70 -34.69 -51.33
C PRO A 150 -1.30 -35.31 -51.30
N SER A 151 -1.26 -36.64 -51.20
CA SER A 151 -0.03 -37.43 -51.12
C SER A 151 0.70 -37.57 -52.46
N ALA A 152 2.00 -37.33 -52.45
CA ALA A 152 2.95 -37.81 -53.45
C ALA A 152 4.28 -38.15 -52.74
N SER A 153 4.96 -39.21 -53.17
CA SER A 153 6.10 -39.81 -52.44
C SER A 153 7.40 -39.77 -53.24
N LYS A 154 8.52 -39.43 -52.59
CA LYS A 154 9.81 -40.19 -52.57
C LYS A 154 10.99 -39.39 -52.01
N GLY A 155 11.75 -40.01 -51.10
CA GLY A 155 13.18 -40.25 -51.33
C GLY A 155 14.25 -39.33 -50.72
N ALA A 156 15.06 -39.95 -49.85
CA ALA A 156 16.51 -39.72 -49.61
C ALA A 156 16.98 -38.53 -48.74
N ASP A 157 18.04 -38.80 -47.98
CA ASP A 157 18.70 -37.95 -46.99
C ASP A 157 19.77 -37.01 -47.57
N LYS A 158 20.08 -35.92 -46.85
CA LYS A 158 21.45 -35.70 -46.27
C LYS A 158 21.56 -34.44 -45.40
N ASN A 159 22.57 -34.47 -44.52
CA ASN A 159 23.02 -33.34 -43.69
C ASN A 159 23.64 -32.21 -44.54
N GLY A 160 23.54 -30.97 -44.05
CA GLY A 160 24.28 -29.80 -44.53
C GLY A 160 24.30 -28.68 -43.48
N ASP A 161 25.43 -28.02 -43.28
CA ASP A 161 25.70 -27.08 -42.17
C ASP A 161 26.08 -25.67 -42.69
N LYS A 162 25.95 -24.64 -41.83
CA LYS A 162 26.36 -23.20 -41.96
C LYS A 162 26.67 -22.62 -43.35
N ASN A 163 26.07 -21.46 -43.69
CA ASN A 163 26.75 -20.16 -43.46
C ASN A 163 25.88 -18.88 -43.60
N LYS A 164 26.53 -17.72 -43.39
CA LYS A 164 26.08 -16.30 -43.29
C LYS A 164 26.63 -15.48 -44.50
N PRO A 165 26.53 -14.12 -44.63
CA PRO A 165 25.42 -13.14 -44.54
C PRO A 165 25.20 -12.29 -45.85
N SER A 166 24.29 -11.29 -45.77
CA SER A 166 24.20 -10.03 -46.59
C SER A 166 23.51 -10.14 -47.97
N SER A 167 22.85 -9.11 -48.51
CA SER A 167 23.14 -7.66 -48.46
C SER A 167 21.89 -6.73 -48.57
N THR A 168 22.09 -5.41 -48.39
CA THR A 168 21.12 -4.32 -48.63
C THR A 168 21.50 -3.56 -49.93
N PRO A 169 20.54 -2.99 -50.68
CA PRO A 169 20.19 -1.56 -50.53
C PRO A 169 18.65 -1.32 -50.62
N SER A 170 18.02 -0.32 -50.01
CA SER A 170 18.27 1.14 -49.94
C SER A 170 17.89 1.92 -51.21
N ALA A 171 16.64 2.42 -51.26
CA ALA A 171 16.20 3.52 -52.13
C ALA A 171 14.96 4.25 -51.54
N LYS A 172 14.88 5.56 -51.79
CA LYS A 172 13.85 6.57 -51.42
C LYS A 172 13.37 7.23 -52.75
N PRO A 173 12.57 8.33 -52.84
CA PRO A 173 11.71 9.06 -51.88
C PRO A 173 10.33 9.54 -52.45
N SER A 174 9.61 10.36 -51.63
CA SER A 174 8.57 11.40 -51.95
C SER A 174 7.19 11.12 -51.31
N ALA A 175 6.52 12.00 -50.55
CA ALA A 175 6.15 13.44 -50.71
C ALA A 175 5.05 13.64 -51.79
N LYS A 176 3.95 14.41 -51.65
CA LYS A 176 3.46 15.52 -50.77
C LYS A 176 1.90 15.40 -50.62
N SER A 177 1.08 16.20 -49.91
CA SER A 177 1.18 17.25 -48.87
C SER A 177 -0.24 17.56 -48.29
N THR A 178 -0.35 18.17 -47.09
CA THR A 178 -1.60 18.71 -46.49
C THR A 178 -2.13 19.98 -47.20
N PRO A 179 -3.41 20.37 -47.01
CA PRO A 179 -3.74 21.50 -46.12
C PRO A 179 -5.05 21.33 -45.29
N GLN A 180 -5.38 22.31 -44.45
CA GLN A 180 -6.55 22.31 -43.53
C GLN A 180 -7.65 23.32 -43.91
N GLY A 181 -8.88 23.14 -43.39
CA GLY A 181 -9.67 24.29 -42.88
C GLY A 181 -11.21 24.30 -43.02
N ARG A 182 -11.90 24.32 -41.86
CA ARG A 182 -13.27 24.89 -41.60
C ARG A 182 -14.47 24.29 -42.37
N ALA A 183 -15.73 24.44 -41.93
CA ALA A 183 -16.33 24.98 -40.67
C ALA A 183 -17.67 24.24 -40.35
N LEU A 184 -18.20 24.43 -39.14
CA LEU A 184 -19.59 24.11 -38.77
C LEU A 184 -20.15 25.19 -37.82
N THR A 185 -21.39 25.61 -38.06
CA THR A 185 -22.23 26.47 -37.20
C THR A 185 -23.70 26.06 -37.32
N ASP A 186 -24.55 26.62 -36.45
CA ASP A 186 -26.03 26.57 -36.46
C ASP A 186 -26.68 25.22 -36.04
N ALA A 187 -27.80 25.18 -35.30
CA ALA A 187 -28.41 26.19 -34.41
C ALA A 187 -29.34 25.49 -33.38
N LEU A 188 -29.80 26.23 -32.35
CA LEU A 188 -30.69 25.75 -31.26
C LEU A 188 -32.10 26.39 -31.32
N LYS A 189 -33.05 25.81 -30.56
CA LYS A 189 -34.43 26.25 -30.15
C LYS A 189 -35.59 25.59 -30.91
N ALA A 190 -36.84 25.49 -30.41
CA ALA A 190 -37.48 25.42 -29.06
C ALA A 190 -39.01 25.18 -29.30
N ASP A 191 -39.95 24.91 -28.38
CA ASP A 191 -40.02 24.70 -26.91
C ASP A 191 -41.26 23.81 -26.58
N GLY A 192 -41.66 23.61 -25.31
CA GLY A 192 -42.99 23.04 -24.98
C GLY A 192 -43.16 22.42 -23.57
N LYS A 193 -44.34 22.58 -22.96
CA LYS A 193 -44.69 22.11 -21.58
C LYS A 193 -46.07 21.35 -21.56
N PRO A 194 -46.70 20.95 -20.41
CA PRO A 194 -46.76 19.53 -20.01
C PRO A 194 -48.16 18.91 -19.78
N SER A 195 -48.18 17.58 -19.52
CA SER A 195 -49.23 16.81 -18.77
C SER A 195 -50.60 16.59 -19.47
N PRO A 196 -51.53 15.73 -18.95
CA PRO A 196 -51.41 14.61 -17.99
C PRO A 196 -52.24 13.33 -18.39
N LYS A 197 -52.38 12.35 -17.46
CA LYS A 197 -53.43 11.27 -17.41
C LYS A 197 -53.35 10.16 -18.51
N THR A 198 -53.97 8.97 -18.43
CA THR A 198 -54.77 8.27 -17.37
C THR A 198 -54.64 6.74 -17.49
N THR A 199 -54.85 5.99 -16.41
CA THR A 199 -55.11 4.53 -16.41
C THR A 199 -56.62 4.22 -16.46
N PRO A 200 -57.06 3.19 -17.21
CA PRO A 200 -58.27 2.40 -16.85
C PRO A 200 -57.96 0.92 -16.52
N PRO A 201 -58.87 0.16 -15.85
CA PRO A 201 -58.55 -1.14 -15.22
C PRO A 201 -59.36 -2.37 -15.72
N ALA A 202 -59.24 -3.51 -14.99
CA ALA A 202 -60.19 -4.65 -14.84
C ALA A 202 -59.85 -6.04 -15.45
N THR A 203 -59.30 -6.95 -14.61
CA THR A 203 -59.86 -8.26 -14.11
C THR A 203 -60.95 -9.05 -14.90
N PRO A 204 -61.17 -10.37 -14.64
CA PRO A 204 -60.24 -11.51 -14.39
C PRO A 204 -60.74 -12.90 -14.96
N LYS A 205 -60.07 -14.03 -14.59
CA LYS A 205 -60.52 -15.47 -14.67
C LYS A 205 -60.69 -16.12 -16.08
N PRO A 206 -60.84 -17.48 -16.20
CA PRO A 206 -60.24 -18.58 -15.42
C PRO A 206 -59.69 -19.79 -16.23
N GLY A 207 -58.50 -20.29 -15.86
CA GLY A 207 -58.12 -21.72 -15.70
C GLY A 207 -58.32 -22.80 -16.79
N THR A 208 -57.22 -23.49 -17.14
CA THR A 208 -57.15 -24.97 -17.24
C THR A 208 -55.68 -25.47 -17.27
N THR A 209 -55.47 -26.74 -16.95
CA THR A 209 -54.19 -27.48 -16.96
C THR A 209 -54.37 -28.83 -17.65
N PRO A 210 -53.31 -29.62 -17.94
CA PRO A 210 -51.89 -29.28 -18.15
C PRO A 210 -51.37 -29.73 -19.54
N GLY A 211 -50.38 -29.04 -20.10
CA GLY A 211 -49.74 -29.44 -21.37
C GLY A 211 -48.25 -29.06 -21.43
N THR A 212 -47.42 -29.91 -22.04
CA THR A 212 -45.96 -29.69 -22.15
C THR A 212 -45.62 -28.61 -23.18
N THR A 213 -44.94 -27.56 -22.75
CA THR A 213 -44.48 -26.45 -23.62
C THR A 213 -42.95 -26.44 -23.74
N PRO A 214 -42.37 -26.35 -24.95
CA PRO A 214 -40.95 -26.01 -25.14
C PRO A 214 -40.63 -24.57 -24.64
N PRO A 215 -39.35 -24.22 -24.40
CA PRO A 215 -38.98 -22.88 -23.96
C PRO A 215 -39.24 -21.79 -25.02
N PRO A 216 -39.48 -20.52 -24.63
CA PRO A 216 -39.85 -19.46 -25.58
C PRO A 216 -38.68 -18.98 -26.44
N ALA A 217 -38.97 -18.54 -27.67
CA ALA A 217 -37.96 -18.19 -28.68
C ALA A 217 -37.11 -16.92 -28.39
N ASN A 218 -37.24 -16.29 -27.21
CA ASN A 218 -36.46 -15.10 -26.84
C ASN A 218 -35.03 -15.43 -26.36
N ASP A 219 -34.77 -16.66 -25.90
CA ASP A 219 -33.49 -17.01 -25.29
C ASP A 219 -32.34 -17.19 -26.30
N ALA A 220 -32.64 -17.53 -27.57
CA ALA A 220 -31.62 -17.85 -28.57
C ALA A 220 -30.62 -16.69 -28.82
N ALA A 221 -31.11 -15.44 -28.85
CA ALA A 221 -30.26 -14.26 -29.02
C ALA A 221 -29.43 -13.95 -27.75
N ALA A 222 -30.00 -14.20 -26.56
CA ALA A 222 -29.31 -14.01 -25.28
C ALA A 222 -28.20 -15.05 -25.10
N VAL A 223 -28.47 -16.32 -25.41
CA VAL A 223 -27.48 -17.42 -25.41
C VAL A 223 -26.38 -17.17 -26.45
N ALA A 224 -26.73 -16.77 -27.68
CA ALA A 224 -25.74 -16.45 -28.70
C ALA A 224 -24.85 -15.24 -28.34
N LYS A 225 -25.38 -14.24 -27.62
CA LYS A 225 -24.58 -13.16 -27.05
C LYS A 225 -23.68 -13.67 -25.93
N LEU A 226 -24.23 -14.38 -24.95
CA LEU A 226 -23.48 -14.93 -23.82
C LEU A 226 -22.33 -15.84 -24.26
N GLN A 227 -22.53 -16.63 -25.31
CA GLN A 227 -21.50 -17.47 -25.90
C GLN A 227 -20.36 -16.64 -26.51
N LYS A 228 -20.66 -15.55 -27.23
CA LYS A 228 -19.64 -14.60 -27.74
C LYS A 228 -18.91 -13.87 -26.61
N ASP A 229 -19.65 -13.41 -25.60
CA ASP A 229 -19.07 -12.74 -24.43
C ASP A 229 -18.13 -13.71 -23.67
N PHE A 230 -18.50 -14.99 -23.55
CA PHE A 230 -17.68 -16.06 -22.98
C PHE A 230 -16.45 -16.40 -23.84
N GLU A 231 -16.56 -16.45 -25.16
CA GLU A 231 -15.43 -16.69 -26.07
C GLU A 231 -14.41 -15.55 -26.00
N ALA A 232 -14.88 -14.30 -26.05
CA ALA A 232 -14.06 -13.10 -25.96
C ALA A 232 -13.47 -12.83 -24.55
N LEU A 233 -14.06 -13.40 -23.49
CA LEU A 233 -13.58 -13.23 -22.12
C LEU A 233 -12.15 -13.74 -21.94
N ASP A 234 -11.22 -12.84 -21.61
CA ASP A 234 -9.89 -13.16 -21.11
C ASP A 234 -9.81 -13.01 -19.60
N CYS A 235 -9.47 -14.08 -18.90
CA CYS A 235 -9.27 -14.11 -17.46
C CYS A 235 -7.81 -13.92 -17.02
N SER A 236 -6.87 -13.68 -17.95
CA SER A 236 -5.44 -13.53 -17.62
C SER A 236 -5.15 -12.36 -16.66
N THR A 237 -5.72 -11.18 -16.93
CA THR A 237 -5.46 -9.95 -16.15
C THR A 237 -6.41 -9.80 -14.96
N LYS A 238 -5.95 -9.16 -13.87
CA LYS A 238 -6.80 -8.88 -12.71
C LYS A 238 -8.00 -7.98 -13.07
N GLU A 239 -7.79 -7.00 -13.95
CA GLU A 239 -8.82 -6.05 -14.37
C GLU A 239 -9.92 -6.71 -15.23
N SER A 240 -9.54 -7.55 -16.21
CA SER A 240 -10.51 -8.23 -17.07
C SER A 240 -11.35 -9.24 -16.28
N ARG A 241 -10.72 -10.00 -15.37
CA ARG A 241 -11.46 -10.84 -14.39
C ARG A 241 -12.48 -10.04 -13.61
N ALA A 242 -12.11 -8.85 -13.14
CA ALA A 242 -12.96 -8.03 -12.29
C ALA A 242 -14.08 -7.34 -13.09
N LYS A 243 -13.83 -6.88 -14.32
CA LYS A 243 -14.87 -6.35 -15.21
C LYS A 243 -15.96 -7.40 -15.52
N ALA A 244 -15.59 -8.67 -15.68
CA ALA A 244 -16.54 -9.78 -15.87
C ALA A 244 -17.44 -10.09 -14.64
N ALA A 245 -17.10 -9.55 -13.46
CA ALA A 245 -17.83 -9.80 -12.23
C ALA A 245 -19.12 -8.96 -12.09
N PHE A 246 -19.07 -7.70 -12.55
CA PHE A 246 -19.98 -6.65 -12.07
C PHE A 246 -21.17 -6.33 -13.00
N ALA A 247 -21.68 -7.31 -13.76
CA ALA A 247 -22.66 -7.07 -14.83
C ALA A 247 -23.96 -7.91 -14.78
N SER A 248 -24.29 -8.60 -13.67
CA SER A 248 -25.37 -9.60 -13.68
C SER A 248 -26.10 -9.81 -12.35
N LYS A 249 -27.40 -10.12 -12.41
CA LYS A 249 -28.27 -10.45 -11.28
C LYS A 249 -28.14 -11.92 -10.89
N ALA A 250 -28.76 -12.29 -9.76
CA ALA A 250 -28.89 -13.69 -9.32
C ALA A 250 -29.64 -14.58 -10.34
N THR A 251 -30.64 -14.03 -11.03
CA THR A 251 -31.47 -14.71 -12.02
C THR A 251 -30.76 -15.05 -13.33
N ASP A 252 -29.67 -14.38 -13.63
CA ASP A 252 -29.12 -14.34 -14.99
C ASP A 252 -28.08 -15.46 -15.17
N THR A 253 -27.98 -16.00 -16.39
CA THR A 253 -26.88 -16.90 -16.79
C THR A 253 -25.68 -16.05 -17.19
N ILE A 254 -24.47 -16.36 -16.68
CA ILE A 254 -23.32 -15.45 -16.70
C ILE A 254 -22.03 -16.11 -17.18
N ALA A 255 -21.13 -15.32 -17.78
CA ALA A 255 -19.75 -15.72 -18.03
C ALA A 255 -18.86 -15.20 -16.88
N ALA A 256 -18.10 -16.10 -16.25
CA ALA A 256 -17.35 -15.80 -15.02
C ALA A 256 -15.92 -16.37 -15.06
N CYS A 257 -14.97 -15.64 -14.47
CA CYS A 257 -13.58 -16.09 -14.32
C CYS A 257 -13.34 -16.81 -12.99
N SER A 258 -12.42 -17.79 -13.00
CA SER A 258 -11.72 -18.23 -11.80
C SER A 258 -10.96 -17.06 -11.16
N GLN A 259 -10.88 -17.03 -9.82
CA GLN A 259 -10.06 -16.09 -9.05
C GLN A 259 -8.57 -16.10 -9.48
N THR A 260 -8.01 -17.27 -9.79
CA THR A 260 -6.63 -17.42 -10.27
C THR A 260 -6.46 -16.87 -11.69
N GLY A 261 -7.46 -17.12 -12.55
CA GLY A 261 -7.46 -16.77 -13.97
C GLY A 261 -7.24 -17.94 -14.91
N ASP A 262 -7.01 -19.15 -14.39
CA ASP A 262 -6.67 -20.34 -15.20
C ASP A 262 -7.86 -20.88 -16.02
N ALA A 263 -9.09 -20.59 -15.58
CA ALA A 263 -10.33 -21.08 -16.16
C ALA A 263 -11.41 -19.99 -16.23
N LYS A 264 -12.32 -20.14 -17.21
CA LYS A 264 -13.58 -19.39 -17.34
C LYS A 264 -14.76 -20.36 -17.43
N TYR A 265 -15.92 -19.91 -16.95
CA TYR A 265 -17.12 -20.71 -16.82
C TYR A 265 -18.33 -19.97 -17.41
N ILE A 266 -19.26 -20.70 -18.02
CA ILE A 266 -20.66 -20.25 -18.08
C ILE A 266 -21.38 -20.84 -16.87
N LEU A 267 -21.99 -19.98 -16.07
CA LEU A 267 -22.72 -20.34 -14.86
C LEU A 267 -24.21 -20.06 -15.05
N GLY A 268 -25.06 -21.00 -14.60
CA GLY A 268 -26.50 -20.81 -14.54
C GLY A 268 -26.93 -19.77 -13.48
N PRO A 269 -28.25 -19.58 -13.33
CA PRO A 269 -28.84 -18.79 -12.26
C PRO A 269 -28.35 -19.24 -10.86
N ALA A 270 -28.37 -18.33 -9.90
CA ALA A 270 -28.02 -18.64 -8.51
C ALA A 270 -29.15 -19.44 -7.83
N GLU A 271 -28.91 -20.72 -7.60
CA GLU A 271 -29.83 -21.63 -6.90
C GLU A 271 -29.80 -21.41 -5.38
N ILE A 272 -28.65 -20.96 -4.84
CA ILE A 272 -28.42 -20.73 -3.41
C ILE A 272 -27.63 -19.43 -3.20
N GLU A 273 -27.99 -18.65 -2.19
CA GLU A 273 -27.31 -17.42 -1.80
C GLU A 273 -26.46 -17.64 -0.53
N GLY A 274 -25.52 -16.75 -0.23
CA GLY A 274 -24.72 -16.81 1.00
C GLY A 274 -25.55 -16.80 2.29
N THR A 275 -26.75 -16.24 2.26
CA THR A 275 -27.74 -16.22 3.36
C THR A 275 -28.35 -17.60 3.68
N ASP A 276 -28.24 -18.57 2.77
CA ASP A 276 -28.65 -19.96 3.00
C ASP A 276 -27.54 -20.80 3.65
N VAL A 277 -26.30 -20.31 3.70
CA VAL A 277 -25.19 -20.92 4.45
C VAL A 277 -25.29 -20.50 5.92
N LYS A 278 -25.23 -21.48 6.83
CA LYS A 278 -25.25 -21.24 8.28
C LYS A 278 -23.82 -21.10 8.84
N LYS A 279 -22.85 -21.82 8.25
CA LYS A 279 -21.47 -21.89 8.73
C LYS A 279 -20.55 -22.49 7.67
N ALA A 280 -19.28 -22.11 7.67
CA ALA A 280 -18.21 -22.96 7.15
C ALA A 280 -17.04 -23.03 8.14
N LYS A 281 -16.18 -24.04 7.98
CA LYS A 281 -14.98 -24.25 8.81
C LYS A 281 -13.90 -24.98 8.01
N ALA A 282 -12.67 -24.51 8.11
CA ALA A 282 -11.49 -25.32 7.81
C ALA A 282 -11.27 -26.31 8.95
N VAL A 283 -11.16 -27.60 8.63
CA VAL A 283 -10.82 -28.66 9.59
C VAL A 283 -9.82 -29.63 8.95
N ILE A 284 -9.05 -30.34 9.78
CA ILE A 284 -8.28 -31.50 9.34
C ILE A 284 -9.20 -32.72 9.39
N ASP A 285 -9.32 -33.41 8.27
CA ASP A 285 -9.84 -34.77 8.23
C ASP A 285 -8.82 -35.70 8.90
N GLN A 286 -9.20 -36.25 10.06
CA GLN A 286 -8.32 -37.14 10.85
C GLN A 286 -8.09 -38.51 10.19
N GLN A 287 -8.95 -38.94 9.27
CA GLN A 287 -8.80 -40.22 8.57
C GLN A 287 -7.88 -40.09 7.34
N ARG A 288 -7.97 -38.96 6.63
CA ARG A 288 -7.18 -38.71 5.40
C ARG A 288 -5.95 -37.82 5.61
N GLY A 289 -5.79 -37.21 6.79
CA GLY A 289 -4.66 -36.34 7.13
C GLY A 289 -4.61 -35.01 6.38
N MET A 290 -5.71 -34.63 5.70
CA MET A 290 -5.77 -33.50 4.78
C MET A 290 -6.70 -32.39 5.28
N TRP A 291 -6.48 -31.16 4.82
CA TRP A 291 -7.40 -30.05 5.11
C TRP A 291 -8.63 -30.12 4.20
N ILE A 292 -9.80 -29.98 4.81
CA ILE A 292 -11.10 -29.91 4.15
C ILE A 292 -11.86 -28.67 4.64
N VAL A 293 -12.82 -28.20 3.85
CA VAL A 293 -13.78 -27.17 4.27
C VAL A 293 -15.15 -27.81 4.47
N GLN A 294 -15.58 -27.87 5.73
CA GLN A 294 -16.91 -28.34 6.10
C GLN A 294 -17.88 -27.15 6.10
N MET A 295 -19.10 -27.36 5.60
CA MET A 295 -20.18 -26.37 5.58
C MET A 295 -21.45 -26.90 6.24
N ASP A 296 -22.16 -26.02 6.95
CA ASP A 296 -23.53 -26.22 7.44
C ASP A 296 -24.47 -25.26 6.71
N PHE A 297 -25.66 -25.72 6.30
CA PHE A 297 -26.70 -24.86 5.70
C PHE A 297 -27.82 -24.52 6.70
N THR A 298 -28.61 -23.48 6.40
CA THR A 298 -29.85 -23.19 7.13
C THR A 298 -30.94 -24.23 6.81
N GLY A 299 -32.02 -24.29 7.60
CA GLY A 299 -33.14 -25.22 7.35
C GLY A 299 -33.91 -24.96 6.04
N LYS A 300 -33.69 -23.82 5.38
CA LYS A 300 -34.15 -23.54 4.00
C LYS A 300 -33.06 -23.90 2.98
N GLY A 301 -31.83 -23.45 3.23
CA GLY A 301 -30.66 -23.71 2.39
C GLY A 301 -30.39 -25.20 2.19
N SER A 302 -30.52 -26.02 3.22
CA SER A 302 -30.29 -27.47 3.14
C SER A 302 -31.25 -28.18 2.17
N LYS A 303 -32.50 -27.71 2.06
CA LYS A 303 -33.49 -28.25 1.12
C LYS A 303 -33.19 -27.85 -0.32
N LYS A 304 -32.72 -26.62 -0.55
CA LYS A 304 -32.21 -26.18 -1.85
C LYS A 304 -30.95 -26.95 -2.25
N PHE A 305 -30.01 -27.11 -1.32
CA PHE A 305 -28.76 -27.85 -1.53
C PHE A 305 -29.02 -29.32 -1.88
N GLN A 306 -29.96 -29.96 -1.20
CA GLN A 306 -30.37 -31.33 -1.51
C GLN A 306 -31.06 -31.45 -2.88
N SER A 307 -31.93 -30.49 -3.26
CA SER A 307 -32.62 -30.55 -4.55
C SER A 307 -31.70 -30.23 -5.73
N ILE A 308 -30.71 -29.35 -5.59
CA ILE A 308 -29.73 -29.07 -6.65
C ILE A 308 -28.64 -30.15 -6.74
N THR A 309 -28.10 -30.65 -5.62
CA THR A 309 -27.10 -31.75 -5.66
C THR A 309 -27.70 -33.05 -6.18
N GLY A 310 -28.99 -33.31 -5.94
CA GLY A 310 -29.73 -34.44 -6.53
C GLY A 310 -30.05 -34.31 -8.03
N LYS A 311 -29.83 -33.12 -8.63
CA LYS A 311 -29.78 -32.92 -10.10
C LYS A 311 -28.35 -33.07 -10.61
N LEU A 312 -27.41 -32.31 -10.03
CA LEU A 312 -26.01 -32.22 -10.48
C LEU A 312 -25.28 -33.57 -10.43
N SER A 313 -25.51 -34.39 -9.40
CA SER A 313 -24.92 -35.74 -9.27
C SER A 313 -25.33 -36.73 -10.37
N LYS A 314 -26.35 -36.42 -11.17
CA LYS A 314 -26.80 -37.22 -12.31
C LYS A 314 -26.26 -36.74 -13.67
N GLN A 315 -25.52 -35.63 -13.68
CA GLN A 315 -24.93 -35.05 -14.88
C GLN A 315 -23.46 -35.47 -15.04
N GLN A 316 -22.92 -35.34 -16.24
CA GLN A 316 -21.50 -35.55 -16.50
C GLN A 316 -20.71 -34.25 -16.29
N SER A 317 -19.39 -34.36 -16.10
CA SER A 317 -18.50 -33.18 -16.03
C SER A 317 -18.50 -32.43 -17.39
N PRO A 318 -18.54 -31.08 -17.41
CA PRO A 318 -18.45 -30.15 -16.29
C PRO A 318 -19.79 -29.84 -15.60
N GLN A 319 -20.92 -30.32 -16.11
CA GLN A 319 -22.26 -29.93 -15.64
C GLN A 319 -22.58 -30.41 -14.21
N ASN A 320 -21.86 -31.41 -13.69
CA ASN A 320 -21.95 -31.81 -12.30
C ASN A 320 -21.20 -30.89 -11.32
N GLN A 321 -20.53 -29.82 -11.79
CA GLN A 321 -19.84 -28.86 -10.92
C GLN A 321 -20.79 -27.78 -10.38
N PHE A 322 -20.60 -27.41 -9.11
CA PHE A 322 -21.35 -26.34 -8.45
C PHE A 322 -20.40 -25.20 -8.09
N ALA A 323 -20.42 -24.12 -8.88
CA ALA A 323 -19.51 -23.00 -8.72
C ALA A 323 -19.91 -22.11 -7.53
N ILE A 324 -18.93 -21.86 -6.68
CA ILE A 324 -18.96 -20.96 -5.53
C ILE A 324 -18.43 -19.62 -6.02
N ALA A 325 -19.32 -18.65 -6.23
CA ALA A 325 -18.99 -17.36 -6.83
C ALA A 325 -19.21 -16.21 -5.84
N LEU A 326 -18.15 -15.46 -5.52
CA LEU A 326 -18.22 -14.25 -4.70
C LEU A 326 -18.24 -13.02 -5.63
N ASP A 327 -19.29 -12.21 -5.54
CA ASP A 327 -19.57 -11.12 -6.48
C ASP A 327 -19.43 -11.58 -7.95
N ASN A 328 -19.96 -12.77 -8.28
CA ASN A 328 -19.84 -13.46 -9.57
C ASN A 328 -18.43 -13.92 -10.03
N GLN A 329 -17.37 -13.81 -9.21
CA GLN A 329 -16.08 -14.47 -9.51
C GLN A 329 -15.97 -15.84 -8.84
N VAL A 330 -15.59 -16.87 -9.61
CA VAL A 330 -15.49 -18.25 -9.12
C VAL A 330 -14.29 -18.41 -8.20
N VAL A 331 -14.56 -18.72 -6.94
CA VAL A 331 -13.56 -18.99 -5.90
C VAL A 331 -13.23 -20.48 -5.85
N SER A 332 -14.21 -21.34 -6.10
CA SER A 332 -14.05 -22.79 -6.23
C SER A 332 -15.21 -23.38 -7.04
N ALA A 333 -15.01 -24.53 -7.70
CA ALA A 333 -16.02 -25.23 -8.49
C ALA A 333 -15.96 -26.76 -8.27
N PRO A 334 -16.29 -27.24 -7.06
CA PRO A 334 -16.29 -28.67 -6.76
C PRO A 334 -17.32 -29.44 -7.61
N SER A 335 -16.96 -30.65 -8.03
CA SER A 335 -17.87 -31.62 -8.65
C SER A 335 -18.73 -32.33 -7.62
N VAL A 336 -20.05 -32.41 -7.87
CA VAL A 336 -21.01 -33.10 -7.02
C VAL A 336 -21.15 -34.55 -7.51
N SER A 337 -20.75 -35.51 -6.68
CA SER A 337 -20.84 -36.96 -6.97
C SER A 337 -22.10 -37.63 -6.41
N GLN A 338 -22.74 -37.03 -5.40
CA GLN A 338 -23.89 -37.59 -4.70
C GLN A 338 -24.84 -36.49 -4.21
N THR A 339 -26.10 -36.84 -3.95
CA THR A 339 -27.04 -35.96 -3.25
C THR A 339 -26.57 -35.72 -1.82
N LEU A 340 -26.46 -34.46 -1.40
CA LEU A 340 -26.01 -34.06 -0.06
C LEU A 340 -27.12 -33.30 0.67
N SER A 341 -27.24 -33.47 2.00
CA SER A 341 -28.29 -32.85 2.79
C SER A 341 -27.76 -32.32 4.13
N GLY A 342 -28.18 -31.10 4.51
CA GLY A 342 -27.83 -30.47 5.79
C GLY A 342 -26.43 -29.83 5.81
N SER A 343 -25.41 -30.61 5.48
CA SER A 343 -24.00 -30.21 5.45
C SER A 343 -23.31 -30.63 4.14
N ALA A 344 -22.11 -30.09 3.91
CA ALA A 344 -21.26 -30.44 2.78
C ALA A 344 -19.78 -30.45 3.18
N GLU A 345 -18.98 -31.23 2.44
CA GLU A 345 -17.52 -31.25 2.52
C GLU A 345 -16.95 -30.81 1.17
N ILE A 346 -16.02 -29.85 1.19
CA ILE A 346 -15.19 -29.49 0.05
C ILE A 346 -13.77 -29.98 0.36
N SER A 347 -13.35 -31.03 -0.32
CA SER A 347 -12.01 -31.62 -0.24
C SER A 347 -11.20 -31.36 -1.52
N GLY A 348 -9.88 -31.49 -1.42
CA GLY A 348 -8.94 -31.14 -2.49
C GLY A 348 -7.52 -30.94 -1.95
N SER A 349 -6.63 -30.40 -2.78
CA SER A 349 -5.23 -30.13 -2.42
C SER A 349 -5.05 -28.87 -1.55
N PHE A 350 -5.79 -28.78 -0.44
CA PHE A 350 -5.74 -27.63 0.46
C PHE A 350 -4.61 -27.73 1.49
N ASN A 351 -3.96 -26.60 1.74
CA ASN A 351 -3.20 -26.34 2.97
C ASN A 351 -4.04 -25.53 3.97
N GLN A 352 -3.58 -25.43 5.21
CA GLN A 352 -4.26 -24.72 6.30
C GLN A 352 -4.74 -23.31 5.90
N ARG A 353 -3.89 -22.51 5.23
CA ARG A 353 -4.22 -21.14 4.82
C ARG A 353 -5.34 -21.16 3.79
N SER A 354 -5.14 -21.86 2.66
CA SER A 354 -6.15 -21.97 1.60
C SER A 354 -7.50 -22.53 2.07
N ALA A 355 -7.50 -23.49 3.01
CA ALA A 355 -8.73 -24.01 3.60
C ALA A 355 -9.40 -22.95 4.49
N THR A 356 -8.62 -22.21 5.28
CA THR A 356 -9.12 -21.11 6.13
C THR A 356 -9.68 -19.97 5.29
N ASP A 357 -8.98 -19.57 4.22
CA ASP A 357 -9.40 -18.51 3.31
C ASP A 357 -10.71 -18.88 2.59
N LEU A 358 -10.83 -20.11 2.09
CA LEU A 358 -12.05 -20.62 1.48
C LEU A 358 -13.20 -20.75 2.50
N ALA A 359 -12.92 -21.26 3.70
CA ALA A 359 -13.90 -21.34 4.78
C ALA A 359 -14.37 -19.97 5.27
N ASN A 360 -13.51 -18.95 5.24
CA ASN A 360 -13.88 -17.57 5.52
C ASN A 360 -14.82 -17.04 4.44
N VAL A 361 -14.44 -17.15 3.15
CA VAL A 361 -15.30 -16.72 2.02
C VAL A 361 -16.67 -17.41 2.04
N LEU A 362 -16.73 -18.70 2.40
CA LEU A 362 -17.97 -19.46 2.51
C LEU A 362 -18.79 -19.12 3.78
N SER A 363 -18.13 -18.83 4.90
CA SER A 363 -18.83 -18.40 6.14
C SER A 363 -19.39 -17.00 6.03
N TYR A 364 -18.71 -16.12 5.30
CA TYR A 364 -19.04 -14.69 5.18
C TYR A 364 -19.72 -14.39 3.85
N GLY A 365 -20.53 -15.33 3.37
CA GLY A 365 -21.31 -15.20 2.14
C GLY A 365 -22.35 -14.08 2.15
N ALA A 366 -22.74 -13.65 3.35
CA ALA A 366 -22.82 -12.24 3.69
C ALA A 366 -21.85 -11.99 4.86
N LEU A 367 -21.15 -10.85 4.87
CA LEU A 367 -20.40 -10.41 6.05
C LEU A 367 -21.41 -10.13 7.18
N PRO A 368 -21.21 -10.65 8.41
CA PRO A 368 -21.93 -10.17 9.60
C PRO A 368 -21.42 -8.79 10.07
N LEU A 369 -20.84 -8.04 9.13
CA LEU A 369 -20.37 -6.67 9.22
C LEU A 369 -21.01 -5.90 8.05
N SER A 370 -22.04 -5.11 8.35
CA SER A 370 -22.48 -4.07 7.42
C SER A 370 -21.54 -2.86 7.53
N PHE A 371 -21.46 -2.06 6.47
CA PHE A 371 -20.62 -0.86 6.43
C PHE A 371 -21.48 0.37 6.21
N GLU A 372 -21.35 1.36 7.09
CA GLU A 372 -22.02 2.65 6.94
C GLU A 372 -21.01 3.74 6.58
N GLU A 373 -21.38 4.58 5.60
CA GLU A 373 -20.65 5.79 5.24
C GLU A 373 -20.71 6.80 6.39
N GLN A 374 -19.60 6.99 7.10
CA GLN A 374 -19.47 8.05 8.12
C GLN A 374 -19.20 9.42 7.51
N SER A 375 -18.40 9.44 6.43
CA SER A 375 -18.00 10.67 5.76
C SER A 375 -17.55 10.38 4.33
N VAL A 376 -17.84 11.32 3.44
CA VAL A 376 -17.34 11.35 2.06
C VAL A 376 -16.71 12.72 1.84
N THR A 377 -15.44 12.76 1.47
CA THR A 377 -14.70 14.00 1.19
C THR A 377 -14.16 13.93 -0.23
N THR A 378 -14.64 14.80 -1.12
CA THR A 378 -14.12 14.93 -2.49
C THR A 378 -13.26 16.20 -2.58
N VAL A 379 -12.01 16.04 -3.01
CA VAL A 379 -11.04 17.15 -3.18
C VAL A 379 -10.68 17.26 -4.65
N THR A 380 -10.70 18.48 -5.19
CA THR A 380 -10.28 18.71 -6.58
C THR A 380 -8.75 18.77 -6.68
N ALA A 381 -8.18 18.18 -7.74
CA ALA A 381 -6.74 18.14 -7.94
C ALA A 381 -6.08 19.53 -8.04
N ALA A 382 -6.82 20.54 -8.50
CA ALA A 382 -6.33 21.93 -8.51
C ALA A 382 -6.11 22.44 -7.08
N LEU A 383 -7.14 22.35 -6.23
CA LEU A 383 -7.04 22.78 -4.82
C LEU A 383 -5.93 22.03 -4.06
N GLY A 384 -5.75 20.74 -4.34
CA GLY A 384 -4.67 19.94 -3.76
C GLY A 384 -3.27 20.36 -4.20
N ALA A 385 -3.08 20.65 -5.51
CA ALA A 385 -1.83 21.15 -6.05
C ALA A 385 -1.49 22.56 -5.53
N ASP A 386 -2.48 23.46 -5.47
CA ASP A 386 -2.32 24.82 -4.97
C ASP A 386 -1.94 24.81 -3.47
N GLN A 387 -2.60 23.98 -2.67
CA GLN A 387 -2.26 23.80 -1.24
C GLN A 387 -0.88 23.17 -1.04
N LEU A 388 -0.49 22.19 -1.88
CA LEU A 388 0.86 21.64 -1.85
C LEU A 388 1.92 22.70 -2.16
N HIS A 389 1.70 23.50 -3.20
CA HIS A 389 2.63 24.54 -3.62
C HIS A 389 2.77 25.64 -2.55
N ALA A 390 1.64 26.09 -1.97
CA ALA A 390 1.65 27.02 -0.84
C ALA A 390 2.37 26.45 0.40
N GLY A 391 2.14 25.17 0.72
CA GLY A 391 2.81 24.48 1.82
C GLY A 391 4.33 24.35 1.61
N LEU A 392 4.77 24.03 0.39
CA LEU A 392 6.19 23.96 0.02
C LEU A 392 6.86 25.33 0.07
N ILE A 393 6.17 26.40 -0.37
CA ILE A 393 6.67 27.78 -0.25
C ILE A 393 6.83 28.16 1.23
N ALA A 394 5.82 27.90 2.08
CA ALA A 394 5.90 28.17 3.51
C ALA A 394 7.03 27.38 4.19
N GLY A 395 7.21 26.11 3.83
CA GLY A 395 8.32 25.27 4.30
C GLY A 395 9.68 25.78 3.85
N ALA A 396 9.81 26.24 2.60
CA ALA A 396 11.05 26.81 2.07
C ALA A 396 11.41 28.14 2.74
N ILE A 397 10.43 29.01 3.02
CA ILE A 397 10.62 30.25 3.78
C ILE A 397 11.05 29.93 5.22
N GLY A 398 10.39 28.98 5.89
CA GLY A 398 10.77 28.52 7.23
C GLY A 398 12.20 27.98 7.28
N LEU A 399 12.56 27.11 6.34
CA LEU A 399 13.92 26.58 6.18
C LEU A 399 14.94 27.71 5.94
N ALA A 400 14.63 28.68 5.08
CA ALA A 400 15.51 29.81 4.80
C ALA A 400 15.74 30.68 6.06
N LEU A 401 14.70 30.96 6.85
CA LEU A 401 14.82 31.69 8.11
C LEU A 401 15.68 30.94 9.15
N VAL A 402 15.49 29.62 9.28
CA VAL A 402 16.34 28.77 10.12
C VAL A 402 17.80 28.80 9.66
N ILE A 403 18.06 28.68 8.35
CA ILE A 403 19.41 28.75 7.78
C ILE A 403 20.05 30.12 8.03
N ILE A 404 19.31 31.22 7.84
CA ILE A 404 19.80 32.58 8.10
C ILE A 404 20.16 32.75 9.59
N TYR A 405 19.28 32.32 10.50
CA TYR A 405 19.55 32.35 11.95
C TYR A 405 20.81 31.55 12.31
N LEU A 406 20.94 30.32 11.79
CA LEU A 406 22.11 29.48 12.02
C LEU A 406 23.39 30.14 11.50
N VAL A 407 23.38 30.70 10.28
CA VAL A 407 24.56 31.36 9.69
C VAL A 407 24.96 32.61 10.49
N LEU A 408 24.01 33.45 10.91
CA LEU A 408 24.30 34.65 11.69
C LEU A 408 24.87 34.31 13.09
N TYR A 409 24.27 33.34 13.78
CA TYR A 409 24.59 33.01 15.18
C TYR A 409 25.76 32.03 15.33
N TYR A 410 25.82 30.97 14.51
CA TYR A 410 26.84 29.91 14.56
C TYR A 410 27.94 30.02 13.48
N ARG A 411 27.74 30.80 12.41
CA ARG A 411 28.74 31.07 11.37
C ARG A 411 29.30 29.78 10.75
N GLY A 412 30.60 29.50 10.86
CA GLY A 412 31.23 28.30 10.32
C GLY A 412 30.69 26.97 10.88
N LEU A 413 30.06 26.97 12.06
CA LEU A 413 29.31 25.81 12.57
C LEU A 413 27.97 25.60 11.84
N ALA A 414 27.37 26.65 11.28
CA ALA A 414 26.11 26.55 10.54
C ALA A 414 26.23 25.60 9.35
N LEU A 415 27.38 25.55 8.69
CA LEU A 415 27.66 24.60 7.60
C LEU A 415 27.43 23.15 8.04
N VAL A 416 27.73 22.81 9.30
CA VAL A 416 27.50 21.47 9.85
C VAL A 416 26.01 21.21 10.04
N ALA A 417 25.26 22.17 10.60
CA ALA A 417 23.81 22.04 10.78
C ALA A 417 23.07 22.01 9.44
N ILE A 418 23.43 22.87 8.48
CA ILE A 418 22.86 22.89 7.12
C ILE A 418 23.11 21.54 6.42
N LEU A 419 24.32 21.00 6.51
CA LEU A 419 24.64 19.70 5.92
C LEU A 419 23.86 18.56 6.60
N SER A 420 23.66 18.62 7.92
CA SER A 420 22.82 17.66 8.65
C SER A 420 21.33 17.79 8.30
N LEU A 421 20.80 19.01 8.12
CA LEU A 421 19.44 19.26 7.64
C LEU A 421 19.23 18.70 6.23
N VAL A 422 20.16 18.92 5.30
CA VAL A 422 20.11 18.36 3.94
C VAL A 422 20.14 16.83 3.97
N VAL A 423 21.01 16.23 4.80
CA VAL A 423 21.05 14.78 4.99
C VAL A 423 19.72 14.25 5.56
N SER A 424 19.14 14.93 6.55
CA SER A 424 17.84 14.56 7.14
C SER A 424 16.70 14.66 6.13
N ALA A 425 16.66 15.74 5.32
CA ALA A 425 15.66 15.95 4.28
C ALA A 425 15.73 14.87 3.18
N VAL A 426 16.93 14.55 2.68
CA VAL A 426 17.13 13.49 1.67
C VAL A 426 16.77 12.12 2.23
N LEU A 427 17.18 11.81 3.47
CA LEU A 427 16.86 10.55 4.13
C LEU A 427 15.33 10.41 4.35
N THR A 428 14.66 11.49 4.76
CA THR A 428 13.20 11.55 4.90
C THR A 428 12.50 11.33 3.56
N TYR A 429 12.93 12.01 2.49
CA TYR A 429 12.35 11.86 1.15
C TYR A 429 12.48 10.42 0.63
N VAL A 430 13.69 9.84 0.71
CA VAL A 430 13.96 8.46 0.26
C VAL A 430 13.13 7.44 1.04
N ILE A 431 13.00 7.63 2.36
CA ILE A 431 12.19 6.73 3.19
C ILE A 431 10.69 6.89 2.90
N MET A 432 10.17 8.12 2.70
CA MET A 432 8.78 8.33 2.28
C MET A 432 8.48 7.69 0.92
N ALA A 433 9.41 7.77 -0.03
CA ALA A 433 9.29 7.13 -1.34
C ALA A 433 9.24 5.59 -1.23
N LEU A 434 10.08 5.00 -0.37
CA LEU A 434 10.10 3.54 -0.11
C LEU A 434 8.90 3.03 0.71
N LEU A 435 8.36 3.85 1.62
CA LEU A 435 7.17 3.50 2.42
C LEU A 435 5.89 3.49 1.59
N GLY A 436 5.84 4.26 0.49
CA GLY A 436 4.73 4.27 -0.47
C GLY A 436 4.30 2.87 -0.92
N PRO A 437 5.16 2.07 -1.56
CA PRO A 437 4.83 0.69 -1.91
C PRO A 437 4.85 -0.29 -0.73
N ALA A 438 5.69 -0.07 0.29
CA ALA A 438 5.90 -1.05 1.37
C ALA A 438 4.73 -1.14 2.38
N ILE A 439 4.09 -0.01 2.70
CA ILE A 439 2.99 0.06 3.67
C ILE A 439 1.75 0.80 3.11
N ASN A 440 1.69 1.03 1.79
CA ASN A 440 0.67 1.84 1.13
C ASN A 440 0.56 3.29 1.64
N PHE A 441 1.59 3.84 2.31
CA PHE A 441 1.52 5.19 2.88
C PHE A 441 1.45 6.26 1.78
N ALA A 442 0.42 7.11 1.85
CA ALA A 442 0.26 8.25 0.95
C ALA A 442 0.48 9.59 1.68
N LEU A 443 1.38 10.41 1.15
CA LEU A 443 1.76 11.72 1.70
C LEU A 443 0.60 12.72 1.50
N ASN A 444 -0.15 13.02 2.56
CA ASN A 444 -1.24 14.01 2.55
C ASN A 444 -0.78 15.41 3.02
N LEU A 445 -1.65 16.42 2.94
CA LEU A 445 -1.27 17.80 3.32
C LEU A 445 -0.81 17.89 4.79
N PRO A 446 -1.49 17.29 5.80
CA PRO A 446 -0.98 17.29 7.16
C PRO A 446 0.36 16.56 7.33
N ALA A 447 0.65 15.51 6.55
CA ALA A 447 1.97 14.87 6.54
C ALA A 447 3.07 15.84 6.08
N VAL A 448 2.82 16.65 5.05
CA VAL A 448 3.73 17.73 4.62
C VAL A 448 3.93 18.75 5.75
N CYS A 449 2.86 19.16 6.44
CA CYS A 449 2.97 20.04 7.62
C CYS A 449 3.81 19.40 8.75
N GLY A 450 3.68 18.09 8.98
CA GLY A 450 4.49 17.34 9.95
C GLY A 450 5.98 17.35 9.59
N ALA A 451 6.31 17.18 8.32
CA ALA A 451 7.69 17.30 7.82
C ALA A 451 8.25 18.71 7.99
N ILE A 452 7.44 19.76 7.76
CA ILE A 452 7.86 21.16 7.96
C ILE A 452 8.12 21.45 9.45
N VAL A 453 7.26 20.99 10.37
CA VAL A 453 7.48 21.12 11.82
C VAL A 453 8.77 20.42 12.26
N ALA A 454 9.08 19.26 11.67
CA ALA A 454 10.31 18.52 11.97
C ALA A 454 11.61 19.23 11.57
N ILE A 455 11.59 20.17 10.62
CA ILE A 455 12.74 21.04 10.31
C ILE A 455 13.13 21.89 11.53
N GLY A 456 12.13 22.32 12.33
CA GLY A 456 12.37 23.03 13.59
C GLY A 456 12.94 22.11 14.68
N ILE A 457 12.40 20.90 14.84
CA ILE A 457 12.83 19.94 15.87
C ILE A 457 14.27 19.47 15.59
N THR A 458 14.58 19.05 14.36
CA THR A 458 15.95 18.66 13.95
C THR A 458 16.98 19.78 14.16
N ALA A 459 16.59 21.05 13.98
CA ALA A 459 17.47 22.18 14.25
C ALA A 459 17.81 22.36 15.75
N ASP A 460 16.88 22.07 16.67
CA ASP A 460 17.12 22.15 18.12
C ASP A 460 18.22 21.17 18.57
N SER A 461 18.20 19.94 18.07
CA SER A 461 19.24 18.95 18.36
C SER A 461 20.66 19.41 17.98
N PHE A 462 20.80 20.18 16.89
CA PHE A 462 22.08 20.77 16.51
C PHE A 462 22.45 21.96 17.41
N ILE A 463 21.48 22.80 17.76
CA ILE A 463 21.62 23.94 18.70
C ILE A 463 22.10 23.46 20.08
N VAL A 464 21.42 22.46 20.66
CA VAL A 464 21.75 21.86 21.96
C VAL A 464 23.17 21.27 21.96
N TYR A 465 23.60 20.63 20.86
CA TYR A 465 24.96 20.12 20.76
C TYR A 465 26.00 21.24 20.61
N PHE A 466 25.71 22.28 19.82
CA PHE A 466 26.64 23.38 19.56
C PHE A 466 26.84 24.30 20.77
N GLU A 467 25.78 24.70 21.48
CA GLU A 467 25.94 25.45 22.74
C GLU A 467 26.74 24.63 23.75
N ARG A 468 26.53 23.31 23.83
CA ARG A 468 27.29 22.50 24.79
C ARG A 468 28.77 22.33 24.41
N ILE A 469 29.14 22.48 23.15
CA ILE A 469 30.54 22.61 22.71
C ILE A 469 31.10 24.00 23.04
N ARG A 470 30.29 25.06 22.87
CA ARG A 470 30.68 26.43 23.22
C ARG A 470 30.92 26.58 24.72
N ASP A 471 30.10 25.97 25.58
CA ASP A 471 30.29 25.91 27.04
C ASP A 471 31.65 25.32 27.44
N GLU A 472 32.02 24.18 26.87
CA GLU A 472 33.32 23.54 27.15
C GLU A 472 34.49 24.48 26.78
N ILE A 473 34.32 25.34 25.77
CA ILE A 473 35.30 26.34 25.34
C ILE A 473 35.24 27.61 26.22
N ARG A 474 34.06 28.03 26.70
CA ARG A 474 33.88 29.04 27.76
C ARG A 474 34.63 28.60 29.04
N GLU A 475 34.58 27.30 29.37
CA GLU A 475 35.37 26.63 30.42
C GLU A 475 36.88 26.49 30.08
N GLY A 476 37.38 27.11 29.00
CA GLY A 476 38.79 27.20 28.63
C GLY A 476 39.38 25.97 27.92
N ARG A 477 38.55 25.03 27.45
CA ARG A 477 39.02 23.80 26.79
C ARG A 477 39.24 24.02 25.29
N THR A 478 40.22 23.31 24.73
CA THR A 478 40.43 23.27 23.27
C THR A 478 39.34 22.45 22.58
N LEU A 479 39.09 22.73 21.30
CA LEU A 479 37.93 22.20 20.57
C LEU A 479 37.81 20.66 20.55
N ARG A 480 38.93 19.94 20.44
CA ARG A 480 38.92 18.45 20.40
C ARG A 480 38.36 17.83 21.68
N PRO A 481 38.93 18.07 22.89
CA PRO A 481 38.37 17.57 24.14
C PRO A 481 37.02 18.21 24.51
N ALA A 482 36.70 19.41 24.01
CA ALA A 482 35.38 20.01 24.17
C ALA A 482 34.29 19.16 23.46
N VAL A 483 34.50 18.80 22.20
CA VAL A 483 33.58 17.95 21.41
C VAL A 483 33.34 16.59 22.06
N GLU A 484 34.36 15.99 22.68
CA GLU A 484 34.24 14.69 23.37
C GLU A 484 33.58 14.78 24.75
N ARG A 485 33.74 15.88 25.50
CA ARG A 485 33.07 16.10 26.81
C ARG A 485 31.65 16.66 26.71
N ALA A 486 31.36 17.47 25.69
CA ALA A 486 30.01 17.96 25.41
C ALA A 486 29.05 16.79 25.12
N TRP A 487 29.51 15.80 24.34
CA TRP A 487 28.67 14.75 23.78
C TRP A 487 27.88 13.93 24.83
N PRO A 488 28.46 13.41 25.93
CA PRO A 488 27.69 12.69 26.95
C PRO A 488 26.57 13.51 27.61
N ARG A 489 26.72 14.84 27.66
CA ARG A 489 25.71 15.78 28.20
C ARG A 489 24.66 16.07 27.13
N ALA A 490 25.07 16.56 25.95
CA ALA A 490 24.19 16.91 24.84
C ALA A 490 23.29 15.75 24.39
N ARG A 491 23.86 14.55 24.18
CA ARG A 491 23.09 13.37 23.74
C ARG A 491 21.95 13.00 24.70
N ARG A 492 22.08 13.29 26.01
CA ARG A 492 21.03 13.01 27.00
C ARG A 492 19.88 14.00 26.85
N THR A 493 20.17 15.28 26.65
CA THR A 493 19.14 16.30 26.40
C THR A 493 18.41 16.00 25.10
N ILE A 494 19.14 15.73 24.02
CA ILE A 494 18.60 15.43 22.68
C ILE A 494 17.66 14.22 22.74
N MET A 495 18.14 13.05 23.19
CA MET A 495 17.30 11.85 23.31
C MET A 495 16.08 12.02 24.23
N VAL A 496 16.08 12.96 25.18
CA VAL A 496 14.90 13.25 26.02
C VAL A 496 13.93 14.18 25.29
N SER A 497 14.42 15.20 24.57
CA SER A 497 13.59 16.09 23.74
C SER A 497 12.88 15.28 22.64
N ASP A 498 13.65 14.52 21.86
CA ASP A 498 13.14 13.71 20.76
C ASP A 498 12.16 12.63 21.23
N PHE A 499 12.42 12.03 22.41
CA PHE A 499 11.52 11.02 22.97
C PHE A 499 10.18 11.63 23.41
N VAL A 500 10.16 12.86 23.94
CA VAL A 500 8.91 13.57 24.25
C VAL A 500 8.15 13.91 22.96
N SER A 501 8.83 14.43 21.94
CA SER A 501 8.24 14.70 20.62
C SER A 501 7.71 13.44 19.93
N PHE A 502 8.45 12.33 20.02
CA PHE A 502 8.03 11.02 19.51
C PHE A 502 6.85 10.43 20.30
N LEU A 503 6.82 10.58 21.63
CA LEU A 503 5.71 10.13 22.46
C LEU A 503 4.42 10.91 22.12
N ALA A 504 4.52 12.23 21.92
CA ALA A 504 3.42 13.05 21.45
C ALA A 504 2.93 12.60 20.05
N ALA A 505 3.85 12.31 19.13
CA ALA A 505 3.52 11.74 17.82
C ALA A 505 2.81 10.38 17.93
N ALA A 506 3.29 9.48 18.79
CA ALA A 506 2.69 8.16 18.99
C ALA A 506 1.28 8.25 19.60
N VAL A 507 1.07 9.12 20.60
CA VAL A 507 -0.26 9.37 21.18
C VAL A 507 -1.21 9.95 20.13
N LEU A 508 -0.77 10.94 19.34
CA LEU A 508 -1.58 11.48 18.24
C LEU A 508 -1.89 10.41 17.17
N PHE A 509 -0.95 9.54 16.83
CA PHE A 509 -1.15 8.46 15.85
C PHE A 509 -2.17 7.41 16.32
N ILE A 510 -2.24 7.14 17.63
CA ILE A 510 -3.18 6.17 18.22
C ILE A 510 -4.58 6.78 18.42
N VAL A 511 -4.66 8.05 18.84
CA VAL A 511 -5.92 8.72 19.22
C VAL A 511 -6.64 9.36 18.02
N THR A 512 -5.92 9.73 16.95
CA THR A 512 -6.50 10.48 15.83
C THR A 512 -6.83 9.60 14.62
N VAL A 513 -7.74 10.11 13.78
CA VAL A 513 -8.37 9.38 12.67
C VAL A 513 -8.12 10.14 11.37
N GLY A 514 -7.94 9.41 10.27
CA GLY A 514 -7.75 9.95 8.94
C GLY A 514 -6.49 10.81 8.80
N LYS A 515 -6.66 12.03 8.31
CA LYS A 515 -5.57 12.89 7.82
C LYS A 515 -4.53 13.22 8.89
N VAL A 516 -4.95 13.40 10.14
CA VAL A 516 -4.10 13.76 11.28
C VAL A 516 -3.13 12.61 11.65
N GLN A 517 -3.52 11.37 11.38
CA GLN A 517 -2.66 10.20 11.55
C GLN A 517 -1.41 10.29 10.64
N GLY A 518 -1.53 10.89 9.45
CA GLY A 518 -0.40 11.15 8.53
C GLY A 518 0.56 12.25 9.00
N PHE A 519 0.04 13.31 9.64
CA PHE A 519 0.87 14.30 10.36
C PHE A 519 1.67 13.63 11.48
N ALA A 520 0.98 12.88 12.33
CA ALA A 520 1.56 12.21 13.49
C ALA A 520 2.62 11.17 13.07
N PHE A 521 2.33 10.34 12.06
CA PHE A 521 3.29 9.41 11.48
C PHE A 521 4.55 10.10 10.96
N THR A 522 4.39 11.19 10.22
CA THR A 522 5.52 11.92 9.65
C THR A 522 6.39 12.58 10.72
N LEU A 523 5.78 13.19 11.73
CA LEU A 523 6.51 13.78 12.85
C LEU A 523 7.26 12.69 13.64
N GLY A 524 6.62 11.55 13.95
CA GLY A 524 7.27 10.44 14.64
C GLY A 524 8.38 9.74 13.83
N LEU A 525 8.25 9.68 12.50
CA LEU A 525 9.31 9.17 11.62
C LEU A 525 10.52 10.11 11.62
N THR A 526 10.28 11.41 11.40
CA THR A 526 11.35 12.41 11.29
C THR A 526 12.12 12.66 12.60
N THR A 527 11.47 12.59 13.78
CA THR A 527 12.19 12.66 15.07
C THR A 527 13.09 11.44 15.29
N LEU A 528 12.66 10.25 14.86
CA LEU A 528 13.50 9.06 14.89
C LEU A 528 14.70 9.20 13.93
N LEU A 529 14.49 9.79 12.74
CA LEU A 529 15.58 10.08 11.81
C LEU A 529 16.56 11.15 12.34
N ASP A 530 16.11 12.13 13.13
CA ASP A 530 17.02 13.10 13.72
C ASP A 530 18.03 12.45 14.68
N ILE A 531 17.57 11.57 15.58
CA ILE A 531 18.46 10.79 16.46
C ILE A 531 19.52 10.05 15.62
N VAL A 532 19.11 9.44 14.50
CA VAL A 532 20.02 8.73 13.59
C VAL A 532 21.05 9.70 12.96
N VAL A 533 20.61 10.86 12.46
CA VAL A 533 21.49 11.89 11.86
C VAL A 533 22.44 12.48 12.90
N VAL A 534 21.97 12.88 14.07
CA VAL A 534 22.77 13.45 15.17
C VAL A 534 23.90 12.49 15.57
N PHE A 535 23.59 11.20 15.75
CA PHE A 535 24.55 10.20 16.23
C PHE A 535 25.51 9.68 15.15
N LEU A 536 25.01 9.40 13.93
CA LEU A 536 25.81 8.79 12.86
C LEU A 536 26.45 9.80 11.91
N PHE A 537 25.88 11.00 11.80
CA PHE A 537 26.37 12.07 10.92
C PHE A 537 26.94 13.27 11.68
N THR A 538 26.11 14.02 12.42
CA THR A 538 26.50 15.32 13.03
C THR A 538 27.68 15.19 13.99
N LYS A 539 27.61 14.26 14.96
CA LYS A 539 28.72 14.04 15.92
C LYS A 539 30.02 13.57 15.23
N PRO A 540 30.00 12.59 14.31
CA PRO A 540 31.19 12.22 13.54
C PRO A 540 31.78 13.34 12.67
N VAL A 541 30.95 14.11 11.94
CA VAL A 541 31.39 15.29 11.17
C VAL A 541 32.08 16.30 12.10
N MET A 542 31.46 16.64 13.23
CA MET A 542 32.05 17.58 14.19
C MET A 542 33.37 17.05 14.80
N THR A 543 33.48 15.73 15.03
CA THR A 543 34.71 15.07 15.50
C THR A 543 35.85 15.14 14.46
N LEU A 544 35.53 15.24 13.16
CA LEU A 544 36.51 15.45 12.09
C LEU A 544 36.85 16.92 11.88
N LEU A 545 35.86 17.82 11.90
CA LEU A 545 36.09 19.27 11.73
C LEU A 545 36.91 19.86 12.89
N ALA A 546 36.72 19.37 14.12
CA ALA A 546 37.59 19.66 15.26
C ALA A 546 39.08 19.30 15.05
N ARG A 547 39.42 18.58 13.97
CA ARG A 547 40.80 18.26 13.59
C ARG A 547 41.39 19.25 12.58
N LYS A 548 40.57 19.93 11.75
CA LYS A 548 41.02 20.90 10.74
C LYS A 548 41.48 22.20 11.39
N LYS A 549 42.55 22.81 10.85
CA LYS A 549 43.19 24.03 11.39
C LYS A 549 42.18 25.17 11.65
N PHE A 550 41.33 25.49 10.67
CA PHE A 550 40.34 26.60 10.74
C PHE A 550 39.44 26.59 11.99
N PHE A 551 38.92 25.42 12.37
CA PHE A 551 38.11 25.26 13.58
C PHE A 551 38.98 25.09 14.82
N ALA A 552 40.06 24.30 14.74
CA ALA A 552 40.95 24.02 15.86
C ALA A 552 41.72 25.27 16.36
N SER A 553 41.92 26.29 15.51
CA SER A 553 42.57 27.56 15.87
C SER A 553 41.59 28.63 16.37
N GLY A 554 40.28 28.34 16.49
CA GLY A 554 39.29 29.30 16.97
C GLY A 554 39.14 30.55 16.10
N HIS A 555 39.16 30.40 14.77
CA HIS A 555 39.03 31.54 13.84
C HIS A 555 37.71 32.32 14.10
N PRO A 556 37.65 33.67 14.02
CA PRO A 556 36.45 34.46 14.37
C PRO A 556 35.20 34.17 13.51
N TRP A 557 35.37 33.55 12.34
CA TRP A 557 34.28 33.03 11.50
C TRP A 557 33.89 31.57 11.81
N SER A 558 34.63 30.84 12.64
CA SER A 558 34.34 29.43 12.97
C SER A 558 33.14 29.23 13.92
N GLY A 559 32.67 30.30 14.55
CA GLY A 559 31.71 30.25 15.67
C GLY A 559 32.32 29.84 17.02
N LEU A 560 33.62 29.49 17.04
CA LEU A 560 34.30 28.82 18.15
C LEU A 560 35.55 29.58 18.66
N ASP A 561 35.61 30.89 18.40
CA ASP A 561 36.65 31.81 18.89
C ASP A 561 36.58 31.94 20.43
N PRO A 562 37.57 31.46 21.19
CA PRO A 562 37.53 31.50 22.66
C PRO A 562 37.43 32.92 23.22
N LYS A 563 38.02 33.92 22.54
CA LYS A 563 37.97 35.32 23.00
C LYS A 563 36.55 35.87 22.89
N ARG A 564 35.88 35.61 21.75
CA ARG A 564 34.48 36.03 21.53
C ARG A 564 33.46 35.23 22.35
N LEU A 565 33.80 34.02 22.78
CA LEU A 565 32.98 33.23 23.70
C LEU A 565 33.15 33.64 25.17
N GLY A 566 34.13 34.50 25.51
CA GLY A 566 34.40 34.89 26.90
C GLY A 566 35.19 33.86 27.71
N ALA A 567 35.97 33.00 27.04
CA ALA A 567 36.78 31.99 27.69
C ALA A 567 37.83 32.63 28.61
N LYS A 568 37.81 32.28 29.91
CA LYS A 568 38.80 32.76 30.86
C LYS A 568 40.19 32.19 30.50
N PRO A 569 41.28 32.99 30.51
CA PRO A 569 42.62 32.47 30.28
C PRO A 569 42.92 31.31 31.23
N PRO A 570 43.57 30.23 30.78
CA PRO A 570 43.90 29.11 31.64
C PRO A 570 44.83 29.61 32.76
N LEU A 571 44.40 29.45 34.02
CA LEU A 571 45.20 29.81 35.19
C LEU A 571 46.55 29.09 35.09
N ARG A 572 47.60 29.87 34.83
CA ARG A 572 48.96 29.40 34.57
C ARG A 572 49.48 28.72 35.84
N ARG A 573 49.27 27.40 35.97
CA ARG A 573 49.79 26.61 37.08
C ARG A 573 51.29 26.86 37.19
N ALA A 574 51.68 27.63 38.21
CA ALA A 574 53.08 27.83 38.54
C ALA A 574 53.71 26.45 38.75
N ARG A 575 54.81 26.19 38.05
CA ARG A 575 55.57 24.95 38.20
C ARG A 575 56.18 24.97 39.60
N ARG A 576 55.53 24.34 40.59
CA ARG A 576 56.14 24.02 41.88
C ARG A 576 57.35 23.11 41.62
N THR A 577 58.52 23.71 41.60
CA THR A 577 59.81 23.01 41.63
C THR A 577 60.02 22.48 43.05
N SER A 578 59.82 21.19 43.25
CA SER A 578 60.14 20.52 44.51
C SER A 578 61.63 20.20 44.56
N SER A 579 62.45 21.19 44.91
CA SER A 579 63.81 20.95 45.38
C SER A 579 63.74 20.45 46.82
N ALA A 580 63.71 19.13 47.00
CA ALA A 580 63.92 18.51 48.31
C ALA A 580 65.43 18.41 48.55
N PRO A 581 65.97 18.85 49.71
CA PRO A 581 67.34 18.53 50.10
C PRO A 581 67.45 17.05 50.43
N THR A 582 68.61 16.46 50.20
CA THR A 582 68.96 15.10 50.60
C THR A 582 69.91 15.17 51.80
N ASP A 583 69.41 14.87 52.99
CA ASP A 583 70.29 14.61 54.14
C ASP A 583 71.04 13.29 53.94
N PRO A 584 72.34 13.23 54.26
CA PRO A 584 73.12 12.00 54.22
C PRO A 584 72.77 11.08 55.40
N LYS A 585 72.95 9.77 55.21
CA LYS A 585 73.03 8.82 56.32
C LYS A 585 74.42 8.87 56.96
N GLU A 586 74.47 8.95 58.28
CA GLU A 586 75.53 8.31 59.06
C GLU A 586 75.04 6.94 59.58
N ALA A 587 75.93 6.22 60.28
CA ALA A 587 75.93 4.75 60.41
C ALA A 587 74.90 4.17 61.39
#